data_AF-A0A7J5AGU8-F1
#
_entry.id   AF-A0A7J5AGU8-F1
#
_cell.length_a   1.000
_cell.length_b   1.000
_cell.length_c   1.000
_cell.angle_alpha   90.00
_cell.angle_beta   90.00
_cell.angle_gamma   90.00
#
_symmetry.space_group_name_H-M   'P 1'
#
loop_
_entity.id
_entity.type
_entity.pdbx_description
1 polymer ?
#
loop_
_entity_poly.entity_id
_entity_poly.type
_entity_poly.pdbx_seq_one_letter_code
_entity_poly.pdbx_strand_id
1 'polypeptide(L)'
;MSKKVIIYDNSCAFSALFKHYFSNKIEVQSSKDKSFILINSIEYDACFFMINNINDFVFFEEILSKIKVIFVMTPVQFFKYKIMSMEIKNAIFLEFNNDIKRDIMKTITFNLKLKNLI
;
A
#
# COMPACT_ATOMS: atom_id res chain seq x y z
N MET A 1 2.95 -16.37 -12.23
CA MET A 1 2.24 -15.12 -12.59
C MET A 1 2.93 -13.95 -11.92
N SER A 2 3.08 -12.84 -12.64
CA SER A 2 3.52 -11.56 -12.06
C SER A 2 2.47 -11.07 -11.07
N LYS A 3 2.89 -10.54 -9.92
CA LYS A 3 1.98 -9.98 -8.92
C LYS A 3 1.40 -8.67 -9.43
N LYS A 4 0.10 -8.44 -9.25
CA LYS A 4 -0.56 -7.17 -9.58
C LYS A 4 -0.74 -6.33 -8.34
N VAL A 5 -0.27 -5.09 -8.40
CA VAL A 5 -0.30 -4.16 -7.27
C VAL A 5 -0.94 -2.85 -7.70
N ILE A 6 -1.91 -2.39 -6.91
CA ILE A 6 -2.50 -1.07 -7.07
C ILE A 6 -1.96 -0.10 -6.03
N ILE A 7 -1.68 1.14 -6.44
CA ILE A 7 -1.19 2.20 -5.56
C ILE A 7 -2.20 3.33 -5.54
N TYR A 8 -2.76 3.59 -4.36
CA TYR A 8 -3.48 4.80 -4.03
C TYR A 8 -2.52 5.78 -3.34
N ASP A 9 -2.06 6.76 -4.11
CA ASP A 9 -1.14 7.79 -3.64
C ASP A 9 -1.52 9.16 -4.22
N ASN A 10 -2.09 10.01 -3.38
CA ASN A 10 -2.45 11.37 -3.77
C ASN A 10 -1.22 12.25 -4.07
N SER A 11 -0.06 11.94 -3.50
CA SER A 11 1.20 12.71 -3.62
C SER A 11 2.07 12.32 -4.82
N CYS A 12 1.78 11.20 -5.48
CA CYS A 12 2.57 10.56 -6.54
C CYS A 12 4.01 10.13 -6.16
N ALA A 13 4.62 10.69 -5.12
CA ALA A 13 6.00 10.42 -4.74
C ALA A 13 6.23 8.95 -4.37
N PHE A 14 5.26 8.35 -3.67
CA PHE A 14 5.35 6.95 -3.26
C PHE A 14 5.13 6.01 -4.44
N SER A 15 4.18 6.34 -5.31
CA SER A 15 3.96 5.58 -6.54
C SER A 15 5.19 5.56 -7.45
N ALA A 16 5.93 6.68 -7.53
CA ALA A 16 7.16 6.78 -8.30
C ALA A 16 8.28 5.91 -7.71
N LEU A 17 8.47 5.97 -6.38
CA LEU A 17 9.41 5.12 -5.66
C LEU A 17 9.12 3.63 -5.94
N PHE A 18 7.84 3.24 -5.84
CA PHE A 18 7.42 1.87 -6.06
C PHE A 18 7.70 1.36 -7.47
N LYS A 19 7.34 2.15 -8.47
CA LYS A 19 7.60 1.82 -9.87
C LYS A 19 9.09 1.70 -10.13
N HIS A 20 9.92 2.52 -9.49
CA HIS A 20 11.38 2.44 -9.64
C HIS A 20 11.94 1.11 -9.12
N TYR A 21 11.53 0.65 -7.94
CA TYR A 21 12.10 -0.56 -7.33
C TYR A 21 11.48 -1.88 -7.80
N PHE A 22 10.22 -1.87 -8.23
CA PHE A 22 9.48 -3.12 -8.46
C PHE A 22 8.88 -3.29 -9.86
N SER A 23 8.87 -2.30 -10.74
CA SER A 23 8.18 -2.40 -12.06
C SER A 23 8.64 -3.59 -12.92
N ASN A 24 9.91 -3.99 -12.79
CA ASN A 24 10.45 -5.16 -13.50
C ASN A 24 9.98 -6.52 -12.94
N LYS A 25 9.23 -6.52 -11.83
CA LYS A 25 8.88 -7.73 -11.06
C LYS A 25 7.40 -7.85 -10.73
N ILE A 26 6.70 -6.72 -10.67
CA ILE A 26 5.26 -6.65 -10.38
C ILE A 26 4.62 -5.68 -11.37
N GLU A 27 3.39 -5.98 -11.75
CA GLU A 27 2.54 -5.06 -12.52
C GLU A 27 2.02 -3.99 -11.56
N VAL A 28 2.55 -2.77 -11.69
CA VAL A 28 2.17 -1.63 -10.83
C VAL A 28 1.19 -0.74 -11.57
N GLN A 29 -0.01 -0.60 -11.02
CA GLN A 29 -0.98 0.41 -11.45
C GLN A 29 -1.16 1.47 -10.36
N SER A 30 -1.11 2.74 -10.73
CA SER A 30 -1.34 3.85 -9.82
C SER A 30 -2.63 4.56 -10.20
N SER A 31 -3.52 4.80 -9.26
CA SER A 31 -4.75 5.58 -9.49
C SER A 31 -5.06 6.48 -8.30
N LYS A 32 -5.59 7.67 -8.58
CA LYS A 32 -6.21 8.55 -7.57
C LYS A 32 -7.74 8.43 -7.57
N ASP A 33 -8.30 7.73 -8.56
CA ASP A 33 -9.73 7.51 -8.67
C ASP A 33 -10.16 6.39 -7.72
N LYS A 34 -10.91 6.79 -6.68
CA LYS A 34 -11.45 5.89 -5.67
C LYS A 34 -12.40 4.87 -6.27
N SER A 35 -13.23 5.28 -7.23
CA SER A 35 -14.21 4.41 -7.90
C SER A 35 -13.51 3.30 -8.67
N PHE A 36 -12.45 3.66 -9.41
CA PHE A 36 -11.61 2.68 -10.11
C PHE A 36 -11.03 1.64 -9.14
N ILE A 37 -10.46 2.09 -8.02
CA ILE A 37 -9.87 1.17 -7.04
C ILE A 37 -10.94 0.29 -6.39
N LEU A 38 -12.12 0.83 -6.03
CA LEU A 38 -13.21 0.06 -5.44
C LEU A 38 -13.66 -1.07 -6.36
N ILE A 39 -13.80 -0.80 -7.65
CA ILE A 39 -14.28 -1.75 -8.66
C ILE A 39 -13.22 -2.83 -8.93
N ASN A 40 -11.96 -2.42 -9.12
CA ASN A 40 -10.92 -3.33 -9.59
C ASN A 40 -10.10 -3.95 -8.46
N SER A 41 -10.32 -3.56 -7.20
CA SER A 41 -9.57 -4.02 -6.01
C SER A 41 -9.37 -5.53 -5.92
N ILE A 42 -10.38 -6.31 -6.32
CA ILE A 42 -10.35 -7.79 -6.26
C ILE A 42 -9.37 -8.43 -7.25
N GLU A 43 -8.97 -7.71 -8.30
CA GLU A 43 -8.05 -8.18 -9.33
C GLU A 43 -6.57 -8.02 -8.92
N TYR A 44 -6.31 -7.27 -7.84
CA TYR A 44 -4.95 -7.00 -7.36
C TYR A 44 -4.57 -7.90 -6.18
N ASP A 45 -3.32 -8.35 -6.16
CA ASP A 45 -2.76 -9.12 -5.06
C ASP A 45 -2.53 -8.25 -3.81
N ALA A 46 -2.23 -6.97 -4.01
CA ALA A 46 -2.01 -6.02 -2.92
C ALA A 46 -2.32 -4.58 -3.30
N CYS A 47 -2.53 -3.76 -2.27
CA CYS A 47 -2.70 -2.32 -2.40
C CYS A 47 -1.68 -1.56 -1.54
N PHE A 48 -1.10 -0.51 -2.08
CA PHE A 48 -0.38 0.50 -1.31
C PHE A 48 -1.28 1.71 -1.13
N PHE A 49 -1.46 2.13 0.12
CA PHE A 49 -2.45 3.14 0.46
C PHE A 49 -1.85 4.20 1.39
N MET A 50 -1.78 5.44 0.91
CA MET A 50 -1.34 6.58 1.71
C MET A 50 -2.56 7.35 2.24
N ILE A 51 -2.67 7.45 3.57
CA ILE A 51 -3.75 8.17 4.26
C ILE A 51 -3.23 9.53 4.68
N ASN A 52 -3.68 10.60 4.00
CA ASN A 52 -3.28 11.97 4.33
C ASN A 52 -4.37 12.76 5.07
N ASN A 53 -5.63 12.36 4.90
CA ASN A 53 -6.79 13.06 5.45
C ASN A 53 -7.92 12.07 5.77
N ILE A 54 -9.01 12.58 6.35
CA ILE A 54 -10.15 11.76 6.78
C ILE A 54 -10.85 11.05 5.60
N ASN A 55 -10.91 11.68 4.42
CA ASN A 55 -11.53 11.07 3.24
C ASN A 55 -10.69 9.90 2.70
N ASP A 56 -9.37 9.94 2.88
CA ASP A 56 -8.49 8.80 2.57
C ASP A 56 -8.71 7.67 3.58
N PHE A 57 -8.91 8.01 4.86
CA PHE A 57 -9.16 7.03 5.92
C PHE A 57 -10.50 6.29 5.73
N VAL A 58 -11.59 7.01 5.46
CA VAL A 58 -12.89 6.40 5.14
C VAL A 58 -12.77 5.48 3.93
N PHE A 59 -12.06 5.93 2.90
CA PHE A 59 -11.85 5.12 1.70
C PHE A 59 -10.97 3.87 1.98
N PHE A 60 -9.97 3.99 2.84
CA PHE A 60 -9.18 2.84 3.30
C PHE A 60 -10.07 1.78 3.96
N GLU A 61 -10.98 2.18 4.85
CA GLU A 61 -11.91 1.25 5.51
C GLU A 61 -12.80 0.49 4.49
N GLU A 62 -13.24 1.16 3.43
CA GLU A 62 -14.07 0.54 2.38
C GLU A 62 -13.34 -0.53 1.56
N ILE A 63 -12.01 -0.41 1.38
CA ILE A 63 -11.21 -1.36 0.59
C ILE A 63 -10.63 -2.50 1.43
N LEU A 64 -10.66 -2.40 2.77
CA LEU A 64 -10.06 -3.38 3.67
C LEU A 64 -10.55 -4.80 3.39
N SER A 65 -11.84 -4.99 3.16
CA SER A 65 -12.41 -6.33 2.91
C SER A 65 -12.18 -6.83 1.48
N LYS A 66 -11.72 -5.98 0.55
CA LYS A 66 -11.66 -6.28 -0.88
C LYS A 66 -10.28 -6.71 -1.35
N ILE A 67 -9.24 -6.44 -0.57
CA ILE A 67 -7.84 -6.65 -0.96
C ILE A 67 -7.15 -7.59 0.01
N LYS A 68 -6.41 -8.56 -0.53
CA LYS A 68 -5.76 -9.61 0.28
C LYS A 68 -4.67 -9.07 1.19
N VAL A 69 -3.90 -8.09 0.71
CA VAL A 69 -2.80 -7.47 1.44
C VAL A 69 -2.83 -5.97 1.18
N ILE A 70 -2.90 -5.18 2.25
CA ILE A 70 -2.85 -3.72 2.15
C ILE A 70 -1.64 -3.22 2.91
N PHE A 71 -0.77 -2.52 2.22
CA PHE A 71 0.32 -1.78 2.82
C PHE A 71 -0.16 -0.35 3.04
N VAL A 72 -0.25 0.05 4.29
CA VAL A 72 -0.84 1.34 4.67
C VAL A 72 0.22 2.25 5.28
N MET A 73 0.13 3.53 4.93
CA MET A 73 1.05 4.57 5.36
C MET A 73 0.27 5.82 5.71
N THR A 74 0.81 6.59 6.66
CA THR A 74 0.27 7.91 6.96
C THR A 74 1.34 8.79 7.59
N PRO A 75 1.46 10.05 7.17
CA PRO A 75 2.25 11.05 7.90
C PRO A 75 1.51 11.59 9.13
N VAL A 76 0.21 11.29 9.28
CA VAL A 76 -0.63 11.84 10.34
C VAL A 76 -0.70 10.87 11.51
N GLN A 77 -0.12 11.29 12.64
CA GLN A 77 0.02 10.45 13.82
C GLN A 77 -1.32 9.96 14.40
N PHE A 78 -2.39 10.75 14.28
CA PHE A 78 -3.74 10.32 14.65
C PHE A 78 -4.20 9.08 13.87
N PHE A 79 -4.05 9.06 12.54
CA PHE A 79 -4.45 7.90 11.73
C PHE A 79 -3.57 6.69 12.02
N LYS A 80 -2.28 6.88 12.29
CA LYS A 80 -1.38 5.79 12.71
C LYS A 80 -1.95 5.06 13.93
N TYR A 81 -2.23 5.78 15.02
CA TYR A 81 -2.78 5.16 16.23
C TYR A 81 -4.13 4.49 15.98
N LYS A 82 -5.00 5.13 15.19
CA LYS A 82 -6.30 4.56 14.85
C LYS A 82 -6.16 3.24 14.11
N ILE A 83 -5.36 3.17 13.05
CA ILE A 83 -5.14 1.95 12.26
C ILE A 83 -4.55 0.84 13.12
N MET A 84 -3.55 1.15 13.94
CA MET A 84 -2.93 0.17 14.85
C MET A 84 -3.94 -0.39 15.86
N SER A 85 -4.89 0.43 16.34
CA SER A 85 -5.93 -0.01 17.27
C SER A 85 -7.04 -0.88 16.65
N MET A 86 -7.14 -0.92 15.32
CA MET A 86 -8.20 -1.66 14.61
C MET A 86 -7.87 -3.15 14.42
N GLU A 87 -6.66 -3.60 14.78
CA GLU A 87 -6.21 -5.01 14.67
C GLU A 87 -6.47 -5.64 13.28
N ILE A 88 -6.28 -4.85 12.22
CA ILE A 88 -6.61 -5.26 10.85
C ILE A 88 -5.61 -6.32 10.36
N LYS A 89 -6.08 -7.56 10.22
CA LYS A 89 -5.23 -8.72 9.89
C LYS A 89 -4.54 -8.65 8.52
N ASN A 90 -5.15 -7.98 7.55
CA ASN A 90 -4.64 -7.87 6.19
C ASN A 90 -3.96 -6.52 5.91
N ALA A 91 -3.75 -5.69 6.92
CA ALA A 91 -3.03 -4.42 6.79
C ALA A 91 -1.62 -4.51 7.39
N ILE A 92 -0.64 -4.03 6.65
CA ILE A 92 0.77 -3.93 7.04
C ILE A 92 1.10 -2.45 7.10
N PHE A 93 1.36 -1.94 8.29
CA PHE A 93 1.76 -0.55 8.46
C PHE A 93 3.23 -0.37 8.04
N LEU A 94 3.49 0.56 7.11
CA LEU A 94 4.85 0.94 6.74
C LEU A 94 5.19 2.29 7.38
N GLU A 95 6.27 2.34 8.16
CA GLU A 95 6.76 3.57 8.78
C GLU A 95 7.75 4.30 7.87
N PHE A 96 7.78 5.64 7.92
CA PHE A 96 8.87 6.47 7.39
C PHE A 96 9.73 6.96 8.55
N ASN A 97 10.94 6.43 8.69
CA ASN A 97 12.03 7.00 9.46
C ASN A 97 13.28 7.05 8.55
N ASN A 98 14.34 7.76 8.95
CA ASN A 98 15.37 8.19 8.01
C ASN A 98 16.23 7.05 7.42
N ASP A 99 16.23 5.85 8.01
CA ASP A 99 17.01 4.68 7.56
C ASP A 99 16.19 3.63 6.78
N ILE A 100 14.94 3.96 6.41
CA ILE A 100 13.89 2.94 6.25
C ILE A 100 13.59 2.46 4.82
N LYS A 101 14.15 3.10 3.78
CA LYS A 101 13.82 2.71 2.38
C LYS A 101 14.09 1.23 2.14
N ARG A 102 15.23 0.72 2.61
CA ARG A 102 15.61 -0.70 2.47
C ARG A 102 14.65 -1.61 3.23
N ASP A 103 14.21 -1.22 4.42
CA ASP A 103 13.35 -2.05 5.26
C ASP A 103 11.89 -2.04 4.80
N ILE A 104 11.40 -0.91 4.26
CA ILE A 104 10.15 -0.88 3.50
C ILE A 104 10.25 -1.88 2.34
N MET A 105 11.32 -1.81 1.54
CA MET A 105 11.50 -2.74 0.40
C MET A 105 11.54 -4.21 0.84
N LYS A 106 12.22 -4.54 1.96
CA LYS A 106 12.21 -5.90 2.55
C LYS A 106 10.82 -6.33 2.93
N THR A 107 10.09 -5.47 3.65
CA THR A 107 8.74 -5.76 4.15
C THR A 107 7.79 -6.06 2.99
N ILE A 108 7.87 -5.26 1.92
CA ILE A 108 7.09 -5.47 0.70
C ILE A 108 7.46 -6.79 0.03
N THR A 109 8.76 -7.01 -0.19
CA THR A 109 9.30 -8.22 -0.83
C THR A 109 8.84 -9.48 -0.11
N PHE A 110 8.96 -9.49 1.23
CA PHE A 110 8.56 -10.59 2.08
C PHE A 110 7.06 -10.88 1.99
N ASN A 111 6.23 -9.85 2.16
CA ASN A 111 4.77 -10.01 2.18
C ASN A 111 4.18 -10.33 0.79
N LEU A 112 4.80 -9.85 -0.28
CA LEU A 112 4.44 -10.21 -1.66
C LEU A 112 5.05 -11.54 -2.11
N LYS A 113 5.87 -12.19 -1.27
CA LYS A 113 6.60 -13.44 -1.57
C LYS A 113 7.43 -13.34 -2.86
N LEU A 114 8.04 -12.18 -3.09
CA LEU A 114 8.95 -11.99 -4.21
C LEU A 114 10.26 -12.73 -3.88
N LYS A 115 10.71 -13.66 -4.73
CA LYS A 115 11.94 -14.45 -4.49
C LYS A 115 13.15 -13.52 -4.31
N ASN A 116 13.92 -13.79 -3.24
CA ASN A 116 15.14 -13.15 -2.74
C ASN A 116 15.63 -11.91 -3.49
N LEU A 117 15.57 -10.77 -2.79
CA LEU A 117 15.71 -9.45 -3.41
C LEU A 117 16.69 -8.54 -2.66
N ILE A 118 17.34 -9.03 -1.61
CA ILE A 118 18.41 -8.33 -0.88
C ILE A 118 19.44 -9.35 -0.41
#